data_AF-A0A916HYS5-F1
#
_entry.id   AF-A0A916HYS5-F1
#
_cell.length_a   1.000
_cell.length_b   1.000
_cell.length_c   1.000
_cell.angle_alpha   90.00
_cell.angle_beta   90.00
_cell.angle_gamma   90.00
#
_symmetry.space_group_name_H-M   'P 1'
#
loop_
_entity.id
_entity.type
_entity.pdbx_description
1 polymer ?
#
loop_
_entity_poly.entity_id
_entity_poly.type
_entity_poly.pdbx_seq_one_letter_code
_entity_poly.pdbx_strand_id
1 'polypeptide(L)' 'MRRLGIGLAWALAGYVAGALAGYALVAALSPNVHDRDVEAAMTAVFVAGPLAALAAFVAGFVRAARAPAVGGASTPPG' A
#
# COMPACT_ATOMS: atom_id res chain seq x y z
N MET A 1 7.79 0.58 -17.61
CA MET A 1 7.52 -0.39 -16.52
C MET A 1 7.98 0.06 -15.13
N ARG A 2 9.04 0.89 -14.97
CA ARG A 2 9.55 1.33 -13.65
C ARG A 2 8.49 1.90 -12.68
N ARG A 3 7.56 2.72 -13.18
CA ARG A 3 6.48 3.30 -12.34
C ARG A 3 5.51 2.25 -11.81
N LEU A 4 5.14 1.27 -12.64
CA LEU A 4 4.32 0.14 -12.23
C LEU A 4 5.04 -0.70 -11.16
N GLY A 5 6.33 -0.98 -11.34
CA GLY A 5 7.12 -1.69 -10.33
C GLY A 5 7.17 -0.98 -8.98
N ILE A 6 7.37 0.35 -8.98
CA ILE A 6 7.32 1.14 -7.74
C ILE A 6 5.92 1.11 -7.12
N GLY A 7 4.87 1.26 -7.92
CA GLY A 7 3.49 1.15 -7.45
C GLY A 7 3.21 -0.20 -6.81
N LEU A 8 3.62 -1.31 -7.42
CA LEU A 8 3.43 -2.66 -6.88
C LEU A 8 4.20 -2.90 -5.58
N ALA A 9 5.43 -2.37 -5.46
CA ALA A 9 6.19 -2.43 -4.21
C ALA A 9 5.47 -1.68 -3.08
N TRP A 10 4.91 -0.51 -3.39
CA TRP A 10 4.07 0.24 -2.44
C TRP A 10 2.78 -0.52 -2.10
N ALA A 11 2.14 -1.16 -3.06
CA ALA A 11 0.95 -1.97 -2.84
C ALA A 11 1.23 -3.10 -1.83
N LEU A 12 2.35 -3.81 -2.00
CA LEU A 12 2.74 -4.90 -1.11
C LEU A 12 3.02 -4.38 0.32
N ALA A 13 3.76 -3.27 0.44
CA ALA A 13 4.01 -2.64 1.74
C ALA A 13 2.70 -2.15 2.40
N GLY A 14 1.82 -1.53 1.62
CA GLY A 14 0.50 -1.08 2.07
C GLY A 14 -0.40 -2.22 2.50
N TYR A 15 -0.37 -3.35 1.78
CA TYR A 15 -1.12 -4.56 2.14
C TYR A 15 -0.72 -5.07 3.52
N VAL A 16 0.59 -5.26 3.73
CA VAL A 16 1.10 -5.77 5.01
C VAL A 16 0.78 -4.80 6.15
N ALA A 17 1.04 -3.51 5.96
CA ALA A 17 0.75 -2.50 6.97
C ALA A 17 -0.75 -2.42 7.29
N GLY A 18 -1.61 -2.44 6.26
CA GLY A 18 -3.06 -2.40 6.41
C GLY A 18 -3.64 -3.66 7.05
N ALA A 19 -3.12 -4.85 6.71
CA ALA A 19 -3.53 -6.09 7.33
C ALA A 19 -3.15 -6.11 8.83
N LEU A 20 -1.93 -5.72 9.19
CA LEU A 20 -1.50 -5.64 10.59
C LEU A 20 -2.31 -4.62 11.39
N ALA A 21 -2.52 -3.42 10.83
CA ALA A 21 -3.32 -2.37 11.47
C ALA A 21 -4.80 -2.79 11.60
N GLY A 22 -5.37 -3.38 10.55
CA GLY A 22 -6.75 -3.87 10.54
C GLY A 22 -6.97 -4.99 11.55
N TYR A 23 -6.04 -5.94 11.63
CA TYR A 23 -6.05 -7.00 12.64
C TYR A 23 -6.03 -6.40 14.05
N ALA A 24 -5.08 -5.50 14.33
CA ALA A 24 -4.96 -4.87 15.64
C ALA A 24 -6.21 -4.05 16.03
N LEU A 25 -6.81 -3.34 15.08
CA LEU A 25 -8.05 -2.59 15.31
C LEU A 25 -9.22 -3.50 15.65
N VAL A 26 -9.43 -4.58 14.88
CA VAL A 26 -10.52 -5.53 15.17
C VAL A 26 -10.26 -6.26 16.49
N ALA A 27 -9.03 -6.69 16.75
CA ALA A 27 -8.66 -7.32 18.01
C ALA A 27 -8.91 -6.41 19.23
N ALA A 28 -8.70 -5.10 19.08
CA ALA A 28 -8.89 -4.13 20.17
C ALA A 28 -10.35 -3.69 20.35
N LEU A 29 -11.13 -3.60 19.26
CA LEU A 29 -12.44 -2.94 19.27
C LEU A 29 -13.63 -3.89 19.11
N SER A 30 -13.40 -5.12 18.62
CA SER A 30 -14.51 -6.03 18.32
C SER A 30 -15.16 -6.59 19.60
N PRO A 31 -16.49 -6.44 19.76
CA PRO A 31 -17.24 -7.01 20.87
C PRO A 31 -17.46 -8.52 20.70
N ASN A 32 -17.09 -9.12 19.57
CA ASN A 32 -17.24 -10.55 19.34
C ASN A 32 -16.30 -11.34 20.24
N VAL A 33 -16.84 -12.01 21.27
CA VAL A 33 -16.05 -12.75 22.27
C VAL A 33 -15.73 -14.18 21.81
N HIS A 34 -16.54 -14.73 20.91
CA HIS A 34 -16.46 -16.15 20.56
C HIS A 34 -15.36 -16.41 19.51
N ASP A 35 -15.28 -15.57 18.47
CA ASP A 35 -14.40 -15.82 17.31
C ASP A 35 -13.60 -14.57 16.87
N ARG A 36 -13.17 -13.75 17.84
CA ARG A 36 -12.49 -12.46 17.57
C ARG A 36 -11.29 -12.61 16.64
N ASP A 37 -10.46 -13.63 16.87
CA ASP A 37 -9.22 -13.79 16.13
C ASP A 37 -9.47 -14.15 14.66
N VAL A 38 -10.52 -14.94 14.39
CA VAL A 38 -10.93 -15.30 13.04
C VAL A 38 -11.52 -14.08 12.33
N GLU A 39 -12.39 -13.32 13.00
CA GLU A 39 -12.93 -12.05 12.48
C GLU A 39 -11.81 -11.07 12.13
N ALA A 40 -10.83 -10.89 13.03
CA ALA A 40 -9.68 -10.03 12.83
C ALA A 40 -8.82 -10.48 11.65
N ALA A 41 -8.52 -11.78 11.55
CA ALA A 41 -7.74 -12.34 10.44
C ALA A 41 -8.46 -12.16 9.09
N MET A 42 -9.76 -12.49 9.02
CA MET A 42 -10.53 -12.35 7.79
C MET A 42 -10.64 -10.89 7.35
N THR A 43 -10.93 -10.00 8.30
CA THR A 43 -11.05 -8.56 8.01
C THR A 43 -9.70 -7.96 7.57
N ALA A 44 -8.61 -8.34 8.24
CA ALA A 44 -7.26 -7.91 7.89
C ALA A 44 -6.87 -8.34 6.47
N VAL A 45 -7.05 -9.62 6.13
CA VAL A 45 -6.58 -10.22 4.89
C VAL A 45 -7.44 -9.83 3.68
N PHE A 46 -8.77 -9.76 3.85
CA PHE A 46 -9.71 -9.59 2.75
C PHE A 46 -10.29 -8.18 2.62
N VAL A 47 -10.13 -7.31 3.62
CA VAL A 47 -10.67 -5.94 3.58
C VAL A 47 -9.58 -4.90 3.84
N ALA A 48 -9.00 -4.86 5.03
CA ALA A 48 -8.07 -3.80 5.42
C ALA A 48 -6.79 -3.81 4.59
N GLY A 49 -6.17 -4.99 4.42
CA GLY A 49 -4.99 -5.20 3.58
C GLY A 49 -5.23 -4.76 2.13
N PRO A 50 -6.24 -5.31 1.41
CA PRO A 50 -6.52 -4.92 0.03
C PRO A 50 -6.82 -3.43 -0.17
N LEU A 51 -7.58 -2.81 0.74
CA LEU A 51 -7.87 -1.37 0.66
C LEU A 51 -6.60 -0.53 0.85
N ALA A 52 -5.76 -0.89 1.84
CA ALA A 52 -4.49 -0.21 2.06
C ALA A 52 -3.50 -0.42 0.90
N ALA A 53 -3.48 -1.62 0.31
CA ALA A 53 -2.66 -1.93 -0.86
C ALA A 53 -3.04 -1.06 -2.05
N LEU A 54 -4.35 -0.90 -2.32
CA LEU A 54 -4.84 -0.05 -3.39
C LEU A 54 -4.48 1.42 -3.16
N ALA A 55 -4.69 1.94 -1.95
CA ALA A 55 -4.33 3.31 -1.59
C ALA A 55 -2.81 3.55 -1.75
N ALA A 56 -1.99 2.63 -1.26
CA ALA A 56 -0.53 2.71 -1.37
C ALA A 56 -0.05 2.58 -2.82
N PHE A 57 -0.64 1.70 -3.62
CA PHE A 57 -0.36 1.59 -5.05
C PHE A 57 -0.57 2.92 -5.76
N VAL A 58 -1.73 3.55 -5.56
CA VAL A 58 -2.08 4.84 -6.18
C VAL A 58 -1.08 5.90 -5.74
N ALA A 59 -0.77 5.99 -4.44
CA ALA A 59 0.21 6.93 -3.91
C ALA A 59 1.62 6.72 -4.52
N GLY A 60 2.09 5.47 -4.54
CA GLY A 60 3.40 5.11 -5.09
C GLY A 60 3.50 5.36 -6.59
N PHE A 61 2.45 5.03 -7.35
CA PHE A 61 2.39 5.25 -8.78
C PHE A 61 2.39 6.75 -9.12
N VAL A 62 1.55 7.55 -8.43
CA VAL A 62 1.50 9.01 -8.61
C VAL A 62 2.83 9.66 -8.22
N ARG A 63 3.44 9.25 -7.11
CA ARG A 63 4.76 9.73 -6.69
C ARG A 63 5.84 9.40 -7.72
N ALA A 64 5.84 8.18 -8.26
CA ALA A 64 6.79 7.77 -9.30
C ALA A 64 6.57 8.50 -10.64
N ALA A 65 5.34 8.93 -10.94
CA ALA A 65 5.03 9.74 -12.11
C ALA A 65 5.56 11.17 -12.00
N ARG A 66 5.64 11.71 -10.78
CA ARG A 66 6.13 13.07 -10.49
C ARG A 66 7.66 13.18 -10.37
N ALA A 67 8.41 12.08 -10.41
CA ALA A 67 9.86 12.12 -10.33
C ALA A 67 10.47 12.78 -11.59
N PRO A 68 11.24 13.87 -11.47
CA PRO A 68 11.85 14.53 -12.63
C PRO A 68 12.82 13.60 -13.36
N ALA A 69 12.85 13.69 -14.68
CA ALA A 69 13.80 12.96 -15.51
C ALA A 69 15.21 13.48 -15.20
N VAL A 70 15.96 12.74 -14.39
CA VAL A 70 17.41 12.97 -14.26
C VAL A 70 18.03 12.50 -15.58
N GLY A 71 18.34 13.45 -16.48
CA GLY A 71 19.05 13.16 -17.72
C GLY A 71 18.59 14.02 -18.90
N GLY A 72 19.05 15.26 -18.94
CA GLY A 72 18.87 16.18 -20.07
C GLY A 72 19.77 17.39 -19.93
N ALA A 73 21.05 17.17 -19.58
CA ALA A 73 22.03 18.24 -19.57
C ALA A 73 22.37 18.59 -21.03
N SER A 74 22.10 19.84 -21.35
CA SER A 74 22.40 20.59 -22.57
C SER A 74 23.85 20.46 -23.04
N THR A 75 24.06 20.36 -24.34
CA THR A 75 25.20 20.99 -25.01
C THR A 75 24.70 21.64 -26.31
N PRO A 76 24.62 22.98 -26.40
CA PRO A 76 24.37 23.64 -27.68
C PRO A 76 25.63 23.53 -28.57
N PRO A 77 25.48 23.40 -29.91
CA PRO A 77 26.61 23.53 -30.82
C PRO A 77 27.06 24.99 -30.87
N GLY A 78 28.35 25.21 -30.60
CA GLY A 78 29.07 26.45 -30.90
C GLY A 78 29.72 26.40 -32.27
#